data_AF-A0A1J3GUT2-F1
#
_entry.id   AF-A0A1J3GUT2-F1
#
_cell.length_a   1.000
_cell.length_b   1.000
_cell.length_c   1.000
_cell.angle_alpha   90.00
_cell.angle_beta   90.00
_cell.angle_gamma   90.00
#
_symmetry.space_group_name_H-M   'P 1'
#
loop_
_entity.id
_entity.type
_entity.pdbx_description
1 polymer ?
#
loop_
_entity_poly.entity_id
_entity_poly.type
_entity_poly.pdbx_seq_one_letter_code
_entity_poly.pdbx_strand_id
1 'polypeptide(L)'
;LPFYDSNLMEMFRKIGKAKFKCPSWFSLEAKRLLFKILDPNQQTRITISKIKESSWFRKGLYLKQKTMAKQASEANFLEDGENQEPPELASVNAFDIIAWFPVFDLSGLFGDVCNKQESSFVSRKPAAEIISKLEEVAKRLKLKIRKQDAGLFKLERAKEGRKGILSMNAEIFKVTKTFHLVEVKKCNGDRMEYHKVVEEGLRPALAEIVWIWQGEKEKYE
;
A
#
# COMPACT_ATOMS: atom_id res chain seq x y z
N LEU A 1 -2.93 9.79 -19.90
CA LEU A 1 -1.83 8.92 -20.37
C LEU A 1 -0.90 9.73 -21.28
N PRO A 2 0.44 9.53 -21.25
CA PRO A 2 1.38 10.28 -22.08
C PRO A 2 1.22 10.03 -23.58
N PHE A 3 0.75 8.83 -23.94
CA PHE A 3 0.38 8.45 -25.31
C PHE A 3 -1.08 8.03 -25.31
N TYR A 4 -1.91 8.77 -26.03
CA TYR A 4 -3.32 8.47 -26.21
C TYR A 4 -3.78 8.96 -27.58
N ASP A 5 -4.57 8.14 -28.25
CA ASP A 5 -5.28 8.46 -29.48
C ASP A 5 -6.49 7.53 -29.61
N SER A 6 -7.56 7.99 -30.24
CA SER A 6 -8.73 7.15 -30.56
C SER A 6 -8.41 6.14 -31.67
N ASN A 7 -7.43 6.44 -32.52
CA ASN A 7 -6.93 5.51 -33.52
C ASN A 7 -5.68 4.78 -32.99
N LEU A 8 -5.76 3.44 -32.91
CA LEU A 8 -4.71 2.59 -32.38
C LEU A 8 -3.38 2.75 -33.14
N MET A 9 -3.42 2.88 -34.47
CA MET A 9 -2.22 3.05 -35.29
C MET A 9 -1.52 4.37 -35.00
N GLU A 10 -2.30 5.43 -34.76
CA GLU A 10 -1.79 6.74 -34.36
C GLU A 10 -1.22 6.74 -32.95
N MET A 11 -1.82 5.99 -32.03
CA MET A 11 -1.27 5.77 -30.70
C MET A 11 0.10 5.08 -30.77
N PHE A 12 0.24 3.99 -31.54
CA PHE A 12 1.53 3.32 -31.73
C PHE A 12 2.56 4.21 -32.41
N ARG A 13 2.15 5.01 -33.40
CA ARG A 13 3.02 6.01 -34.04
C ARG A 13 3.54 7.05 -33.04
N LYS A 14 2.70 7.51 -32.11
CA LYS A 14 3.10 8.43 -31.02
C LYS A 14 4.09 7.77 -30.05
N ILE A 15 3.88 6.51 -29.69
CA ILE A 15 4.80 5.74 -28.83
C ILE A 15 6.16 5.59 -29.52
N GLY A 16 6.18 5.12 -30.77
CA GLY A 16 7.42 4.88 -31.52
C GLY A 16 8.24 6.16 -31.76
N LYS A 17 7.57 7.32 -31.84
CA LYS A 17 8.23 8.64 -31.96
C LYS A 17 8.42 9.37 -30.63
N ALA A 18 8.04 8.76 -29.50
CA ALA A 18 7.95 9.42 -28.19
C ALA A 18 7.29 10.81 -28.24
N LYS A 19 6.20 10.94 -29.01
CA LYS A 19 5.47 12.21 -29.14
C LYS A 19 4.45 12.34 -28.01
N PHE A 20 4.86 12.97 -26.92
CA PHE A 20 4.01 13.30 -25.78
C PHE A 20 4.11 14.80 -25.42
N LYS A 21 3.15 15.29 -24.63
CA LYS A 21 3.18 16.65 -24.09
C LYS A 21 3.31 16.60 -22.58
N CYS A 22 4.16 17.45 -22.02
CA CYS A 22 4.20 17.69 -20.59
C CYS A 22 3.27 18.84 -20.22
N PRO A 23 2.50 18.74 -19.13
CA PRO A 23 1.73 19.86 -18.60
C PRO A 23 2.61 21.09 -18.31
N SER A 24 2.01 22.29 -18.39
CA SER A 24 2.73 23.55 -18.16
C SER A 24 3.36 23.62 -16.77
N TRP A 25 2.66 23.10 -15.76
CA TRP A 25 3.06 23.06 -14.35
C TRP A 25 4.23 22.12 -14.04
N PHE A 26 4.69 21.30 -15.00
CA PHE A 26 5.88 20.50 -14.79
C PHE A 26 7.14 21.38 -14.76
N SER A 27 7.99 21.14 -13.77
CA SER A 27 9.31 21.80 -13.71
C SER A 27 10.16 21.42 -14.94
N LEU A 28 11.10 22.29 -15.30
CA LEU A 28 11.96 22.06 -16.45
C LEU A 28 12.81 20.80 -16.28
N GLU A 29 13.25 20.52 -15.06
CA GLU A 29 14.00 19.30 -14.71
C GLU A 29 13.13 18.05 -14.86
N ALA A 30 11.86 18.11 -14.45
CA ALA A 30 10.91 17.00 -14.62
C ALA A 30 10.70 16.70 -16.12
N LYS A 31 10.46 17.75 -16.93
CA LYS A 31 10.28 17.63 -18.38
C LYS A 31 11.50 16.97 -19.01
N ARG A 32 12.70 17.47 -18.72
CA ARG A 32 13.97 16.91 -19.23
C ARG A 32 14.15 15.45 -18.84
N LEU A 33 13.83 15.08 -17.60
CA LEU A 33 13.94 13.70 -17.13
C LEU A 33 12.95 12.79 -17.86
N LEU A 34 11.70 13.22 -18.06
CA LEU A 34 10.68 12.45 -18.77
C LEU A 34 11.06 12.18 -20.23
N PHE A 35 11.63 13.16 -20.94
CA PHE A 35 12.14 12.95 -22.30
C PHE A 35 13.25 11.89 -22.36
N LYS A 36 14.09 11.80 -21.33
CA LYS A 36 15.14 10.77 -21.26
C LYS A 36 14.60 9.39 -20.88
N ILE A 37 13.55 9.32 -20.05
CA ILE A 37 12.89 8.08 -19.65
C ILE A 37 12.10 7.49 -20.82
N LEU A 38 11.38 8.34 -21.56
CA LEU A 38 10.52 7.95 -22.67
C LEU A 38 11.25 7.94 -24.03
N ASP A 39 12.58 7.85 -24.03
CA ASP A 39 13.37 7.72 -25.25
C ASP A 39 13.05 6.37 -25.95
N PRO A 40 12.60 6.37 -27.23
CA PRO A 40 12.34 5.13 -27.97
C PRO A 40 13.58 4.25 -28.13
N ASN A 41 14.76 4.86 -28.24
CA ASN A 41 16.00 4.13 -28.44
C ASN A 41 16.53 3.62 -27.10
N GLN A 42 16.60 2.29 -26.96
CA GLN A 42 17.03 1.64 -25.72
C GLN A 42 18.47 1.97 -25.33
N GLN A 43 19.37 2.22 -26.29
CA GLN A 43 20.78 2.50 -26.02
C GLN A 43 20.99 3.90 -25.45
N THR A 44 20.16 4.87 -25.85
CA THR A 44 20.23 6.26 -25.40
C THR A 44 19.29 6.55 -24.24
N ARG A 45 18.31 5.67 -23.99
CA ARG A 45 17.40 5.74 -22.85
C ARG A 45 18.16 5.77 -21.53
N ILE A 46 17.75 6.67 -20.64
CA ILE A 46 18.37 6.82 -19.34
C ILE A 46 18.20 5.57 -18.48
N THR A 47 19.28 5.17 -17.81
CA THR A 47 19.27 4.04 -16.87
C THR A 47 18.75 4.45 -15.50
N ILE A 48 18.29 3.47 -14.71
CA ILE A 48 17.83 3.72 -13.34
C ILE A 48 18.89 4.42 -12.48
N SER A 49 20.16 4.03 -12.59
CA SER A 49 21.26 4.67 -11.86
C SER A 49 21.36 6.16 -12.18
N LYS A 50 21.30 6.53 -13.47
CA LYS A 50 21.32 7.92 -13.92
C LYS A 50 20.05 8.70 -13.53
N ILE A 51 18.89 8.04 -13.42
CA ILE A 51 17.66 8.66 -12.88
C ILE A 51 17.86 9.04 -11.41
N LYS A 52 18.43 8.14 -10.59
CA LYS A 52 18.70 8.39 -9.16
C LYS A 52 19.69 9.53 -8.92
N GLU A 53 20.55 9.79 -9.89
CA GLU A 53 21.50 10.92 -9.89
C GLU A 53 20.88 12.23 -10.36
N SER A 54 19.71 12.20 -10.99
CA SER A 54 19.08 13.41 -11.52
C SER A 54 18.69 14.40 -10.42
N SER A 55 18.88 15.69 -10.69
CA SER A 55 18.55 16.77 -9.76
C SER A 55 17.07 16.75 -9.36
N TRP A 56 16.16 16.46 -10.30
CA TRP A 56 14.73 16.33 -10.03
C TRP A 56 14.43 15.21 -9.02
N PHE A 57 15.02 14.02 -9.22
CA PHE A 57 14.81 12.89 -8.33
C PHE A 57 15.40 13.13 -6.93
N ARG A 58 16.63 13.63 -6.86
CA ARG A 58 17.29 13.93 -5.58
C ARG A 58 16.57 15.03 -4.81
N LYS A 59 16.04 16.07 -5.48
CA LYS A 59 15.27 17.15 -4.83
C LYS A 59 14.04 16.63 -4.08
N GLY A 60 13.37 15.60 -4.61
CA GLY A 60 12.27 14.94 -3.91
C GLY A 60 12.71 14.22 -2.62
N LEU A 61 13.90 13.60 -2.62
CA LEU A 61 14.45 12.93 -1.44
C LEU A 61 14.90 13.91 -0.34
N TYR A 62 15.53 15.02 -0.72
CA TYR A 62 15.93 16.07 0.22
C TYR A 62 14.73 16.75 0.86
N LEU A 63 13.62 16.92 0.14
CA LEU A 63 12.37 17.43 0.71
C LEU A 63 11.84 16.46 1.78
N LYS A 64 11.86 15.15 1.50
CA LYS A 64 11.42 14.11 2.44
C LYS A 64 12.28 14.06 3.72
N GLN A 65 13.60 14.20 3.59
CA GLN A 65 14.53 14.28 4.72
C GLN A 65 14.33 15.56 5.54
N LYS A 66 14.08 16.70 4.90
CA LYS A 66 13.80 17.97 5.60
C LYS A 66 12.46 17.94 6.33
N THR A 67 11.43 17.29 5.78
CA THR A 67 10.14 17.09 6.46
C THR A 67 10.30 16.20 7.70
N MET A 68 11.10 15.14 7.63
CA MET A 68 11.42 14.28 8.79
C MET A 68 12.26 15.03 9.85
N ALA A 69 13.21 15.86 9.44
CA ALA A 69 14.03 16.66 10.36
C ALA A 69 13.25 17.80 11.03
N LYS A 70 12.27 18.41 10.35
CA LYS A 70 11.40 19.45 10.93
C LYS A 70 10.41 18.89 11.95
N GLN A 71 9.92 17.66 11.74
CA GLN A 71 9.10 16.95 12.72
C GLN A 71 9.87 16.61 14.00
N ALA A 72 11.18 16.39 13.92
CA ALA A 72 12.03 16.16 15.11
C ALA A 72 12.32 17.43 15.93
N SER A 73 12.20 18.64 15.34
CA SER A 73 12.52 19.90 16.01
C SER A 73 11.32 20.66 16.58
N GLU A 74 10.09 20.33 16.19
CA GLU A 74 8.86 20.95 16.71
C GLU A 74 8.20 20.13 17.84
N ALA A 75 8.78 19.00 18.25
CA ALA A 75 8.27 18.14 19.34
C ALA A 75 8.67 18.59 20.76
N ASN A 76 9.48 19.64 20.89
CA ASN A 76 9.80 20.25 22.17
C ASN A 76 9.16 21.62 22.20
N PHE A 77 7.90 21.76 22.61
CA PHE A 77 7.41 22.85 23.47
C PHE A 77 5.91 22.70 23.72
N LEU A 78 5.60 22.56 25.02
CA LEU A 78 4.36 22.76 25.76
C LEU A 78 3.52 21.52 26.13
N GLU A 79 3.36 21.43 27.45
CA GLU A 79 2.80 20.39 28.30
C GLU A 79 1.26 20.30 28.29
N ASP A 80 0.82 19.18 28.85
CA ASP A 80 -0.36 18.97 29.69
C ASP A 80 -1.72 18.72 29.01
N GLY A 81 -2.33 17.62 29.42
CA GLY A 81 -3.66 17.18 28.98
C GLY A 81 -3.70 15.73 28.50
N GLU A 82 -4.17 14.84 29.38
CA GLU A 82 -4.58 13.46 29.08
C GLU A 82 -5.31 13.33 27.75
N ASN A 83 -4.66 12.77 26.74
CA ASN A 83 -5.31 12.13 25.61
C ASN A 83 -4.38 11.05 25.08
N GLN A 84 -4.84 9.81 25.09
CA GLN A 84 -4.11 8.66 24.58
C GLN A 84 -3.80 8.87 23.09
N GLU A 85 -2.55 9.24 22.77
CA GLU A 85 -2.08 9.30 21.39
C GLU A 85 -2.19 7.89 20.77
N PRO A 86 -2.89 7.74 19.63
CA PRO A 86 -2.90 6.46 18.93
C PRO A 86 -1.48 6.17 18.41
N PRO A 87 -1.09 4.89 18.33
CA PRO A 87 0.24 4.51 17.85
C PRO A 87 0.53 5.19 16.51
N GLU A 88 1.75 5.71 16.32
CA GLU A 88 2.19 6.29 15.05
C GLU A 88 1.99 5.26 13.92
N LEU A 89 0.88 5.38 13.20
CA LEU A 89 0.58 4.52 12.07
C LEU A 89 1.39 4.97 10.86
N ALA A 90 1.99 4.02 10.16
CA ALA A 90 2.65 4.29 8.90
C ALA A 90 1.66 4.91 7.89
N SER A 91 2.07 6.01 7.26
CA SER A 91 1.27 6.67 6.21
C SER A 91 1.43 5.95 4.87
N VAL A 92 0.31 5.67 4.20
CA VAL A 92 0.30 5.04 2.87
C VAL A 92 0.54 6.07 1.77
N ASN A 93 1.41 5.77 0.80
CA ASN A 93 1.58 6.58 -0.40
C ASN A 93 0.53 6.21 -1.46
N ALA A 94 0.21 7.15 -2.36
CA ALA A 94 -0.61 6.92 -3.54
C ALA A 94 -0.15 5.72 -4.39
N PHE A 95 1.16 5.44 -4.47
CA PHE A 95 1.66 4.24 -5.16
C PHE A 95 1.28 2.95 -4.45
N ASP A 96 1.28 2.93 -3.12
CA ASP A 96 0.89 1.75 -2.34
C ASP A 96 -0.62 1.49 -2.49
N ILE A 97 -1.42 2.56 -2.53
CA ILE A 97 -2.87 2.48 -2.84
C ILE A 97 -3.11 1.96 -4.26
N ILE A 98 -2.34 2.42 -5.24
CA ILE A 98 -2.48 1.94 -6.63
C ILE A 98 -2.08 0.47 -6.74
N ALA A 99 -1.00 0.05 -6.06
CA ALA A 99 -0.55 -1.33 -6.02
C ALA A 99 -1.56 -2.27 -5.32
N TRP A 100 -2.46 -1.73 -4.49
CA TRP A 100 -3.55 -2.48 -3.86
C TRP A 100 -4.66 -2.88 -4.85
N PHE A 101 -4.92 -2.08 -5.89
CA PHE A 101 -6.01 -2.38 -6.81
C PHE A 101 -5.66 -3.56 -7.75
N PRO A 102 -6.52 -4.59 -7.85
CA PRO A 102 -6.25 -5.79 -8.66
C PRO A 102 -6.01 -5.48 -10.15
N VAL A 103 -6.62 -4.41 -10.67
CA VAL A 103 -6.49 -3.98 -12.07
C VAL A 103 -5.06 -3.53 -12.43
N PHE A 104 -4.25 -3.17 -11.43
CA PHE A 104 -2.86 -2.76 -11.61
C PHE A 104 -1.86 -3.79 -11.09
N ASP A 105 -2.31 -5.02 -10.79
CA ASP A 105 -1.38 -6.08 -10.39
C ASP A 105 -0.59 -6.59 -11.60
N LEU A 106 0.67 -6.17 -11.68
CA LEU A 106 1.59 -6.58 -12.74
C LEU A 106 2.30 -7.90 -12.40
N SER A 107 2.01 -8.55 -11.27
CA SER A 107 2.65 -9.80 -10.86
C SER A 107 2.62 -10.87 -11.96
N GLY A 108 1.48 -10.98 -12.67
CA GLY A 108 1.31 -11.91 -13.79
C GLY A 108 2.18 -11.63 -15.02
N LEU A 109 2.72 -10.42 -15.19
CA LEU A 109 3.64 -10.07 -16.28
C LEU A 109 5.09 -10.50 -16.01
N PHE A 110 5.47 -10.68 -14.74
CA PHE A 110 6.85 -10.95 -14.33
C PHE A 110 7.10 -12.42 -14.00
N GLY A 111 6.16 -13.32 -14.31
CA GLY A 111 6.32 -14.77 -14.11
C GLY A 111 6.31 -15.23 -12.65
N ASP A 112 6.48 -14.30 -11.71
CA ASP A 112 6.27 -14.54 -10.29
C ASP A 112 4.78 -14.55 -9.99
N VAL A 113 4.20 -15.75 -10.03
CA VAL A 113 2.97 -16.06 -9.29
C VAL A 113 3.32 -16.07 -7.80
N CYS A 114 3.78 -14.92 -7.29
CA CYS A 114 3.77 -14.66 -5.87
C CYS A 114 2.29 -14.61 -5.51
N ASN A 115 1.76 -15.76 -5.10
CA ASN A 115 0.47 -15.90 -4.45
C ASN A 115 0.54 -15.01 -3.20
N LYS A 116 0.29 -13.71 -3.38
CA LYS A 116 0.10 -12.74 -2.30
C LYS A 116 -1.08 -13.26 -1.50
N GLN A 117 -0.79 -14.08 -0.48
CA GLN A 117 -1.73 -14.48 0.56
C GLN A 117 -1.90 -13.28 1.48
N GLU A 118 -2.42 -12.22 0.88
CA GLU A 118 -2.60 -10.90 1.41
C GLU A 118 -4.07 -10.60 1.18
N SER A 119 -4.83 -10.49 2.26
CA SER A 119 -6.24 -10.07 2.22
C SER A 119 -6.30 -8.70 2.86
N SER A 120 -6.85 -7.73 2.14
CA SER A 120 -6.85 -6.35 2.60
C SER A 120 -8.23 -5.73 2.50
N PHE A 121 -8.51 -4.76 3.37
CA PHE A 121 -9.76 -4.01 3.34
C PHE A 121 -9.55 -2.56 3.73
N VAL A 122 -10.50 -1.71 3.32
CA VAL A 122 -10.54 -0.30 3.69
C VAL A 122 -11.60 -0.09 4.76
N SER A 123 -11.29 0.74 5.75
CA SER A 123 -12.23 1.15 6.80
C SER A 123 -12.31 2.68 6.91
N ARG A 124 -13.51 3.19 7.16
CA ARG A 124 -13.76 4.60 7.55
C ARG A 124 -13.64 4.84 9.05
N LYS A 125 -13.43 3.78 9.83
CA LYS A 125 -13.42 3.86 11.29
C LYS A 125 -12.08 4.43 11.78
N PRO A 126 -12.05 5.09 12.95
CA PRO A 126 -10.81 5.44 13.61
C PRO A 126 -9.94 4.21 13.88
N ALA A 127 -8.62 4.38 13.85
CA ALA A 127 -7.67 3.30 14.10
C ALA A 127 -7.95 2.55 15.43
N ALA A 128 -8.33 3.27 16.49
CA ALA A 128 -8.65 2.67 17.78
C ALA A 128 -9.83 1.69 17.71
N GLU A 129 -10.90 2.03 16.97
CA GLU A 129 -12.05 1.15 16.75
C GLU A 129 -11.64 -0.11 15.95
N ILE A 130 -10.81 0.07 14.91
CA ILE A 130 -10.31 -1.04 14.09
C ILE A 130 -9.47 -2.00 14.94
N ILE A 131 -8.56 -1.47 15.75
CA ILE A 131 -7.69 -2.26 16.64
C ILE A 131 -8.53 -3.02 17.67
N SER A 132 -9.47 -2.33 18.33
CA SER A 132 -10.35 -2.93 19.33
C SER A 132 -11.17 -4.07 18.72
N LYS A 133 -11.73 -3.86 17.52
CA LYS A 133 -12.49 -4.91 16.82
C LYS A 133 -11.59 -6.07 16.39
N LEU A 134 -10.37 -5.80 15.92
CA LEU A 134 -9.42 -6.84 15.55
C LEU A 134 -9.06 -7.73 16.75
N GLU A 135 -8.86 -7.15 17.93
CA GLU A 135 -8.62 -7.87 19.19
C GLU A 135 -9.82 -8.72 19.62
N GLU A 136 -11.04 -8.17 19.54
CA GLU A 136 -12.29 -8.88 19.84
C GLU A 136 -12.44 -10.12 18.94
N VAL A 137 -12.26 -9.93 17.64
CA VAL A 137 -12.37 -11.00 16.65
C VAL A 137 -11.26 -12.04 16.83
N ALA A 138 -10.02 -11.63 17.11
CA ALA A 138 -8.93 -12.55 17.39
C ALA A 138 -9.24 -13.46 18.59
N LYS A 139 -9.76 -12.89 19.69
CA LYS A 139 -10.20 -13.66 20.86
C LYS A 139 -11.30 -14.66 20.49
N ARG A 140 -12.31 -14.23 19.75
CA ARG A 140 -13.42 -15.08 19.30
C ARG A 140 -12.94 -16.26 18.44
N LEU A 141 -11.96 -16.02 17.57
CA LEU A 141 -11.36 -17.03 16.70
C LEU A 141 -10.27 -17.88 17.39
N LYS A 142 -10.05 -17.70 18.70
CA LYS A 142 -9.00 -18.37 19.50
C LYS A 142 -7.60 -18.14 18.92
N LEU A 143 -7.37 -16.96 18.37
CA LEU A 143 -6.08 -16.47 17.90
C LEU A 143 -5.41 -15.68 19.04
N LYS A 144 -4.11 -15.87 19.21
CA LYS A 144 -3.27 -15.01 20.04
C LYS A 144 -2.91 -13.78 19.21
N ILE A 145 -3.25 -12.60 19.71
CA ILE A 145 -2.85 -11.33 19.10
C ILE A 145 -1.69 -10.73 19.90
N ARG A 146 -0.67 -10.24 19.20
CA ARG A 146 0.46 -9.49 19.78
C ARG A 146 0.61 -8.19 19.03
N LYS A 147 0.55 -7.07 19.74
CA LYS A 147 0.84 -5.75 19.19
C LYS A 147 2.36 -5.61 19.02
N GLN A 148 2.78 -5.20 17.83
CA GLN A 148 4.13 -4.78 17.52
C GLN A 148 4.14 -3.27 17.24
N ASP A 149 5.31 -2.74 16.89
CA ASP A 149 5.48 -1.32 16.57
C ASP A 149 4.77 -0.93 15.27
N ALA A 150 4.54 0.38 15.09
CA ALA A 150 4.02 1.00 13.87
C ALA A 150 2.65 0.53 13.36
N GLY A 151 1.79 -0.04 14.21
CA GLY A 151 0.46 -0.52 13.80
C GLY A 151 0.44 -1.93 13.21
N LEU A 152 1.53 -2.68 13.40
CA LEU A 152 1.63 -4.09 13.04
C LEU A 152 1.13 -4.99 14.18
N PHE A 153 0.31 -5.97 13.85
CA PHE A 153 -0.24 -6.95 14.79
C PHE A 153 0.07 -8.36 14.29
N LYS A 154 0.59 -9.20 15.18
CA LYS A 154 0.81 -10.62 14.89
C LYS A 154 -0.36 -11.44 15.43
N LEU A 155 -0.97 -12.22 14.55
CA LEU A 155 -2.08 -13.13 14.83
C LEU A 155 -1.58 -14.57 14.68
N GLU A 156 -1.58 -15.33 15.77
CA GLU A 156 -1.11 -16.72 15.79
C GLU A 156 -2.20 -17.66 16.27
N ARG A 157 -2.36 -18.80 15.61
CA ARG A 157 -3.27 -19.84 16.07
C ARG A 157 -2.70 -20.53 17.32
N ALA A 158 -3.54 -20.85 18.29
CA ALA A 158 -3.10 -21.58 19.47
C ALA A 158 -2.78 -23.07 19.20
N LYS A 159 -3.30 -23.63 18.10
CA LYS A 159 -3.11 -25.03 17.71
C LYS A 159 -2.19 -25.13 16.51
N GLU A 160 -1.32 -26.12 16.53
CA GLU A 160 -0.46 -26.46 15.41
C GLU A 160 -1.26 -27.15 14.30
N GLY A 161 -1.13 -26.64 13.07
CA GLY A 161 -1.73 -27.21 11.87
C GLY A 161 -0.79 -28.18 11.16
N ARG A 162 -1.19 -28.67 9.98
CA ARG A 162 -0.41 -29.64 9.20
C ARG A 162 0.96 -29.13 8.76
N LYS A 163 1.13 -27.81 8.66
CA LYS A 163 2.38 -27.12 8.26
C LYS A 163 2.90 -26.22 9.38
N GLY A 164 2.73 -26.62 10.63
CA GLY A 164 3.08 -25.82 11.80
C GLY A 164 1.98 -24.84 12.21
N ILE A 165 2.33 -23.94 13.12
CA ILE A 165 1.39 -22.94 13.65
C ILE A 165 1.09 -21.88 12.58
N LEU A 166 -0.19 -21.69 12.25
CA LEU A 166 -0.64 -20.60 11.40
C LEU A 166 -0.33 -19.24 12.06
N SER A 167 0.47 -18.43 11.38
CA SER A 167 0.82 -17.07 11.80
C SER A 167 0.53 -16.09 10.68
N MET A 168 -0.08 -14.97 11.03
CA MET A 168 -0.47 -13.89 10.12
C MET A 168 -0.08 -12.55 10.73
N ASN A 169 0.20 -11.57 9.88
CA ASN A 169 0.39 -10.19 10.29
C ASN A 169 -0.78 -9.36 9.77
N ALA A 170 -1.38 -8.54 10.64
CA ALA A 170 -2.33 -7.52 10.27
C ALA A 170 -1.67 -6.16 10.48
N GLU A 171 -1.52 -5.37 9.42
CA GLU A 171 -0.91 -4.04 9.48
C GLU A 171 -1.95 -2.98 9.14
N ILE A 172 -2.04 -1.96 9.97
CA ILE A 172 -2.99 -0.85 9.81
C ILE A 172 -2.21 0.37 9.33
N PHE A 173 -2.59 0.86 8.17
CA PHE A 173 -1.98 2.04 7.59
C PHE A 173 -2.95 3.21 7.51
N LYS A 174 -2.42 4.41 7.74
CA LYS A 174 -3.19 5.66 7.63
C LYS A 174 -3.12 6.18 6.21
N VAL A 175 -4.27 6.23 5.53
CA VAL A 175 -4.38 6.80 4.17
C VAL A 175 -4.74 8.28 4.26
N THR A 176 -5.75 8.62 5.05
CA THR A 176 -6.12 10.00 5.38
C THR A 176 -6.57 10.09 6.84
N LYS A 177 -7.09 11.24 7.29
CA LYS A 177 -7.62 11.40 8.67
C LYS A 177 -8.79 10.46 8.97
N THR A 178 -9.53 10.01 7.95
CA THR A 178 -10.75 9.19 8.11
C THR A 178 -10.70 7.87 7.36
N PHE A 179 -9.57 7.54 6.71
CA PHE A 179 -9.41 6.32 5.93
C PHE A 179 -8.19 5.55 6.40
N HIS A 180 -8.42 4.28 6.72
CA HIS A 180 -7.38 3.33 7.10
C HIS A 180 -7.43 2.13 6.16
N LEU A 181 -6.25 1.70 5.72
CA LEU A 181 -6.06 0.48 4.96
C LEU A 181 -5.55 -0.59 5.92
N VAL A 182 -6.18 -1.75 5.94
CA VAL A 182 -5.75 -2.88 6.77
C VAL A 182 -5.34 -4.01 5.84
N GLU A 183 -4.11 -4.48 5.98
CA GLU A 183 -3.55 -5.56 5.18
C GLU A 183 -3.24 -6.77 6.07
N VAL A 184 -3.73 -7.94 5.70
CA VAL A 184 -3.57 -9.20 6.45
C VAL A 184 -2.73 -10.19 5.64
N LYS A 185 -1.46 -10.34 6.00
CA LYS A 185 -0.50 -11.22 5.31
C LYS A 185 -0.30 -12.52 6.05
N LYS A 186 -0.22 -13.64 5.33
CA LYS A 186 0.24 -14.91 5.91
C LYS A 186 1.76 -14.89 6.09
N CYS A 187 2.24 -15.24 7.30
CA CYS A 187 3.66 -15.37 7.59
C CYS A 187 4.11 -16.84 7.67
N ASN A 188 3.29 -17.72 8.26
CA ASN A 188 3.63 -19.14 8.43
C ASN A 188 2.35 -20.02 8.42
N GLY A 189 2.51 -21.32 8.19
CA GLY A 189 1.40 -22.30 8.25
C GLY A 189 0.73 -22.60 6.91
N ASP A 190 -0.32 -23.42 6.96
CA ASP A 190 -0.98 -23.94 5.76
C ASP A 190 -1.83 -22.88 5.04
N ARG A 191 -1.81 -22.90 3.71
CA ARG A 191 -2.53 -21.92 2.87
C ARG A 191 -4.04 -22.08 2.96
N MET A 192 -4.54 -23.31 2.96
CA MET A 192 -5.98 -23.55 3.04
C MET A 192 -6.50 -23.19 4.42
N GLU A 193 -5.69 -23.43 5.46
CA GLU A 193 -5.99 -23.00 6.81
C GLU A 193 -6.05 -21.47 6.93
N TYR A 194 -5.09 -20.74 6.35
CA TYR A 194 -5.13 -19.28 6.25
C TYR A 194 -6.42 -18.80 5.57
N HIS A 195 -6.71 -19.33 4.37
CA HIS A 195 -7.87 -18.89 3.59
C HIS A 195 -9.18 -19.14 4.36
N LYS A 196 -9.28 -20.28 5.04
CA LYS A 196 -10.42 -20.60 5.90
C LYS A 196 -10.58 -19.60 7.05
N VAL A 197 -9.50 -19.29 7.77
CA VAL A 197 -9.55 -18.34 8.90
C VAL A 197 -9.90 -16.93 8.43
N VAL A 198 -9.40 -16.51 7.26
CA VAL A 198 -9.70 -15.19 6.70
C VAL A 198 -11.14 -15.12 6.19
N GLU A 199 -11.54 -16.01 5.28
CA GLU A 199 -12.85 -15.93 4.61
C GLU A 199 -14.01 -16.33 5.54
N GLU A 200 -13.87 -17.41 6.31
CA GLU A 200 -14.97 -17.89 7.18
C GLU A 200 -14.95 -17.25 8.58
N GLY A 201 -13.80 -16.69 8.98
CA GLY A 201 -13.59 -16.14 10.32
C GLY A 201 -13.52 -14.62 10.33
N LEU A 202 -12.41 -14.06 9.83
CA LEU A 202 -12.13 -12.63 9.92
C LEU A 202 -13.08 -11.78 9.07
N ARG A 203 -13.36 -12.19 7.83
CA ARG A 203 -14.21 -11.44 6.89
C ARG A 203 -15.61 -11.17 7.41
N PRO A 204 -16.40 -12.18 7.85
CA PRO A 204 -17.73 -11.92 8.41
C PRO A 204 -17.65 -11.19 9.75
N ALA A 205 -16.59 -11.41 10.53
CA ALA A 205 -16.42 -10.80 11.83
C ALA A 205 -16.11 -9.29 11.80
N LEU A 206 -15.43 -8.85 10.75
CA LEU A 206 -15.01 -7.46 10.55
C LEU A 206 -15.98 -6.68 9.63
N ALA A 207 -17.06 -7.31 9.16
CA ALA A 207 -18.01 -6.69 8.22
C ALA A 207 -18.56 -5.34 8.70
N GLU A 208 -18.73 -5.15 10.02
CA GLU A 208 -19.20 -3.89 10.61
C GLU A 208 -18.24 -2.71 10.44
N ILE A 209 -16.93 -2.97 10.33
CA ILE A 209 -15.90 -1.93 10.19
C ILE A 209 -15.35 -1.85 8.76
N VAL A 210 -15.62 -2.85 7.93
CA VAL A 210 -15.14 -2.91 6.56
C VAL A 210 -16.05 -2.08 5.68
N TRP A 211 -15.47 -1.20 4.88
CA TRP A 211 -16.16 -0.58 3.77
C TRP A 211 -16.03 -1.45 2.50
N ILE A 212 -14.79 -1.79 2.10
CA ILE A 212 -14.54 -2.54 0.88
C ILE A 212 -13.42 -3.55 1.11
N TRP A 213 -13.65 -4.82 0.74
CA TRP A 213 -12.60 -5.83 0.63
C TRP A 213 -11.90 -5.77 -0.73
N GLN A 214 -10.60 -6.03 -0.73
CA GLN A 214 -9.81 -6.18 -1.96
C GLN A 214 -10.39 -7.32 -2.81
N GLY A 215 -10.79 -7.01 -4.04
CA GLY A 215 -11.35 -7.99 -4.99
C GLY A 215 -12.88 -8.17 -4.94
N GLU A 216 -13.60 -7.50 -4.03
CA GLU A 216 -15.05 -7.40 -4.11
C GLU A 216 -15.47 -6.40 -5.18
N LYS A 217 -16.34 -6.83 -6.10
CA LYS A 217 -17.05 -5.92 -7.00
C LYS A 217 -18.21 -5.32 -6.22
N GLU A 218 -18.31 -3.99 -6.18
CA GLU A 218 -19.54 -3.32 -5.76
C GLU A 218 -20.69 -3.88 -6.60
N LYS A 219 -21.61 -4.61 -5.96
CA LYS A 219 -22.91 -4.91 -6.55
C LYS A 219 -23.71 -3.62 -6.47
N TYR A 220 -23.73 -2.88 -7.58
CA TYR A 220 -24.73 -1.84 -7.77
C TYR A 220 -26.09 -2.54 -7.93
N GLU A 221 -26.97 -2.35 -6.95
CA GLU A 221 -28.43 -2.54 -7.11
C GLU A 221 -29.03 -1.34 -7.84
#